data_AF-A0A2E5FYA0-F1
#
_entry.id   AF-A0A2E5FYA0-F1
#
_cell.length_a   1.000
_cell.length_b   1.000
_cell.length_c   1.000
_cell.angle_alpha   90.00
_cell.angle_beta   90.00
_cell.angle_gamma   90.00
#
_symmetry.space_group_name_H-M   'P 1'
#
loop_
_entity.id
_entity.type
_entity.pdbx_description
1 polymer ?
#
loop_
_entity_poly.entity_id
_entity_poly.type
_entity_poly.pdbx_seq_one_letter_code
_entity_poly.pdbx_strand_id
1 'polypeptide(L)'
;MTDSDDAQVIDHNALSEDMAALDTVRQNLTEIDQRYGDDLPYDFYRKIETSAQMYGDMGRMCLYLGCNLIQIREHETDADFQWALNKIGCSGRTARRFMQAAVKFSKAPKLADLGKSKMLEFLTEDDDEIAALNDGGTLAGHTLDEYERMTRNELRDALRKAKQKNTEDAETHERLLADKNAKIDKLDADLHKARDVTRPWPSRAFEIAQAGTKRAGEVLQGLDQLDALRETILTEPFEDDDRESAIEAMAVVYYDAVQQIVAKAEELGVSCEEVFSGYKPAARPLMDVDAFRDDAGGVA
;
A
#
# COMPACT_ATOMS: atom_id res chain seq x y z
N MET A 1 -69.87 32.93 24.19
CA MET A 1 -69.16 32.03 25.12
C MET A 1 -69.28 30.63 24.55
N THR A 2 -68.27 30.24 23.79
CA THR A 2 -68.06 28.89 23.26
C THR A 2 -67.27 28.13 24.31
N ASP A 3 -67.96 27.35 25.13
CA ASP A 3 -67.36 26.25 25.88
C ASP A 3 -68.11 24.99 25.46
N SER A 4 -67.64 24.38 24.37
CA SER A 4 -67.91 22.98 24.10
C SER A 4 -66.74 22.22 24.68
N ASP A 5 -66.96 21.71 25.87
CA ASP A 5 -66.07 20.83 26.61
C ASP A 5 -65.95 19.52 25.82
N ASP A 6 -64.83 19.35 25.10
CA ASP A 6 -64.49 18.12 24.38
C ASP A 6 -64.21 17.00 25.40
N ALA A 7 -65.27 16.41 25.95
CA ALA A 7 -65.18 15.20 26.73
C ALA A 7 -64.74 14.06 25.81
N GLN A 8 -63.44 13.73 25.84
CA GLN A 8 -62.89 12.55 25.19
C GLN A 8 -63.66 11.31 25.65
N VAL A 9 -64.50 10.76 24.78
CA VAL A 9 -65.17 9.49 25.01
C VAL A 9 -64.10 8.40 24.90
N ILE A 10 -63.72 7.83 26.04
CA ILE A 10 -62.78 6.70 26.10
C ILE A 10 -63.48 5.47 25.51
N ASP A 11 -62.93 4.94 24.43
CA ASP A 11 -63.39 3.67 23.86
C ASP A 11 -62.90 2.50 24.72
N HIS A 12 -63.78 2.03 25.61
CA HIS A 12 -63.51 0.92 26.51
C HIS A 12 -63.25 -0.41 25.80
N ASN A 13 -63.75 -0.61 24.57
CA ASN A 13 -63.48 -1.84 23.81
C ASN A 13 -62.06 -1.82 23.25
N ALA A 14 -61.63 -0.69 22.66
CA ALA A 14 -60.25 -0.51 22.20
C ALA A 14 -59.24 -0.67 23.36
N LEU A 15 -59.55 -0.10 24.54
CA LEU A 15 -58.70 -0.24 25.73
C LEU A 15 -58.56 -1.70 26.21
N SER A 16 -59.62 -2.49 26.08
CA SER A 16 -59.64 -3.91 26.43
C SER A 16 -58.80 -4.75 25.45
N GLU A 17 -58.87 -4.45 24.16
CA GLU A 17 -58.03 -5.08 23.13
C GLU A 17 -56.54 -4.75 23.34
N ASP A 18 -56.22 -3.49 23.65
CA ASP A 18 -54.86 -3.05 23.95
C ASP A 18 -54.29 -3.75 25.20
N MET A 19 -55.09 -3.90 26.26
CA MET A 19 -54.70 -4.63 27.47
C MET A 19 -54.42 -6.12 27.17
N ALA A 20 -55.27 -6.77 26.37
CA ALA A 20 -55.08 -8.17 25.99
C ALA A 20 -53.81 -8.37 25.13
N ALA A 21 -53.51 -7.42 24.24
CA ALA A 21 -52.28 -7.40 23.46
C ALA A 21 -51.04 -7.23 24.36
N LEU A 22 -51.09 -6.32 25.35
CA LEU A 22 -50.00 -6.12 26.32
C LEU A 22 -49.75 -7.35 27.19
N ASP A 23 -50.80 -8.01 27.67
CA ASP A 23 -50.66 -9.25 28.44
C ASP A 23 -50.05 -10.38 27.61
N THR A 24 -50.45 -10.48 26.34
CA THR A 24 -49.83 -11.44 25.39
C THR A 24 -48.34 -11.15 25.21
N VAL A 25 -47.95 -9.89 25.01
CA VAL A 25 -46.53 -9.50 24.90
C VAL A 25 -45.76 -9.82 26.19
N ARG A 26 -46.34 -9.55 27.36
CA ARG A 26 -45.71 -9.84 28.65
C ARG A 26 -45.49 -11.34 28.85
N GLN A 27 -46.48 -12.16 28.50
CA GLN A 27 -46.38 -13.63 28.56
C GLN A 27 -45.26 -14.12 27.63
N ASN A 28 -45.22 -13.62 26.39
CA ASN A 28 -44.17 -13.98 25.43
C ASN A 28 -42.76 -13.61 25.91
N LEU A 29 -42.59 -12.40 26.47
CA LEU A 29 -41.30 -11.98 27.03
C LEU A 29 -40.88 -12.86 28.21
N THR A 30 -41.82 -13.22 29.08
CA THR A 30 -41.57 -14.12 30.22
C THR A 30 -41.12 -15.50 29.75
N GLU A 31 -41.76 -16.06 28.72
CA GLU A 31 -41.36 -17.35 28.14
C GLU A 31 -39.97 -17.29 27.50
N ILE A 32 -39.66 -16.18 26.78
CA ILE A 32 -38.34 -15.96 26.18
C ILE A 32 -37.26 -15.90 27.27
N ASP A 33 -37.48 -15.12 28.33
CA ASP A 33 -36.52 -14.97 29.42
C ASP A 33 -36.33 -16.30 30.18
N GLN A 34 -37.38 -17.09 30.38
CA GLN A 34 -37.26 -18.43 30.98
C GLN A 34 -36.49 -19.42 30.10
N ARG A 35 -36.63 -19.33 28.78
CA ARG A 35 -36.04 -20.29 27.84
C ARG A 35 -34.61 -19.96 27.45
N TYR A 36 -34.27 -18.68 27.36
CA TYR A 36 -32.98 -18.19 26.84
C TYR A 36 -32.22 -17.27 27.82
N GLY A 37 -32.83 -16.93 28.96
CA GLY A 37 -32.20 -16.14 30.00
C GLY A 37 -31.09 -16.89 30.73
N ASP A 38 -30.37 -16.13 31.55
CA ASP A 38 -29.23 -16.58 32.34
C ASP A 38 -29.51 -16.44 33.84
N ASP A 39 -30.77 -16.71 34.24
CA ASP A 39 -31.28 -16.56 35.62
C ASP A 39 -31.13 -15.15 36.22
N LEU A 40 -30.85 -14.15 35.37
CA LEU A 40 -30.75 -12.74 35.72
C LEU A 40 -31.82 -11.94 34.98
N PRO A 41 -32.33 -10.83 35.56
CA PRO A 41 -33.22 -9.92 34.86
C PRO A 41 -32.63 -9.47 33.52
N TYR A 42 -33.51 -9.31 32.52
CA TYR A 42 -33.11 -8.78 31.22
C TYR A 42 -32.53 -7.37 31.38
N ASP A 43 -31.32 -7.19 30.86
CA ASP A 43 -30.66 -5.89 30.75
C ASP A 43 -30.04 -5.79 29.35
N PHE A 44 -30.47 -4.79 28.57
CA PHE A 44 -30.09 -4.65 27.16
C PHE A 44 -28.59 -4.46 26.98
N TYR A 45 -27.96 -3.60 27.79
CA TYR A 45 -26.54 -3.29 27.65
C TYR A 45 -25.68 -4.49 28.06
N ARG A 46 -26.04 -5.18 29.15
CA ARG A 46 -25.40 -6.42 29.59
C ARG A 46 -25.46 -7.51 28.52
N LYS A 47 -26.60 -7.69 27.86
CA LYS A 47 -26.75 -8.69 26.78
C LYS A 47 -25.91 -8.33 25.55
N ILE A 48 -25.80 -7.05 25.20
CA ILE A 48 -24.91 -6.59 24.12
C ILE A 48 -23.45 -6.86 24.49
N GLU A 49 -23.00 -6.46 25.67
CA GLU A 49 -21.60 -6.59 26.09
C GLU A 49 -21.17 -8.06 26.18
N THR A 50 -22.00 -8.90 26.82
CA THR A 50 -21.75 -10.35 26.90
C THR A 50 -21.69 -10.98 25.52
N SER A 51 -22.58 -10.58 24.60
CA SER A 51 -22.59 -11.11 23.23
C SER A 51 -21.36 -10.67 22.43
N ALA A 52 -20.92 -9.42 22.61
CA ALA A 52 -19.70 -8.89 21.99
C ALA A 52 -18.46 -9.65 22.50
N GLN A 53 -18.38 -9.88 23.82
CA GLN A 53 -17.31 -10.66 24.43
C GLN A 53 -17.28 -12.09 23.89
N MET A 54 -18.43 -12.78 23.86
CA MET A 54 -18.54 -14.13 23.29
C MET A 54 -18.09 -14.17 21.84
N TYR A 55 -18.46 -13.17 21.04
CA TYR A 55 -18.05 -13.08 19.63
C TYR A 55 -16.54 -12.90 19.47
N GLY A 56 -15.90 -12.07 20.31
CA GLY A 56 -14.45 -11.95 20.36
C GLY A 56 -13.77 -13.26 20.77
N ASP A 57 -14.29 -13.93 21.80
CA ASP A 57 -13.81 -15.22 22.28
C ASP A 57 -13.87 -16.32 21.20
N MET A 58 -14.83 -16.26 20.27
CA MET A 58 -14.86 -17.21 19.15
C MET A 58 -13.58 -17.17 18.30
N GLY A 59 -12.94 -16.00 18.14
CA GLY A 59 -11.65 -15.86 17.47
C GLY A 59 -10.55 -16.62 18.20
N ARG A 60 -10.41 -16.37 19.51
CA ARG A 60 -9.46 -17.06 20.40
C ARG A 60 -9.69 -18.57 20.40
N MET A 61 -10.94 -19.02 20.50
CA MET A 61 -11.27 -20.45 20.48
C MET A 61 -10.94 -21.12 19.15
N CYS A 62 -11.07 -20.40 18.02
CA CYS A 62 -10.64 -20.92 16.72
C CYS A 62 -9.12 -21.12 16.65
N LEU A 63 -8.32 -20.23 17.27
CA LEU A 63 -6.87 -20.40 17.37
C LEU A 63 -6.51 -21.60 18.26
N TYR A 64 -7.12 -21.71 19.44
CA TYR A 64 -6.90 -22.85 20.33
C TYR A 64 -7.28 -24.18 19.66
N LEU A 65 -8.40 -24.22 18.94
CA LEU A 65 -8.77 -25.38 18.14
C LEU A 65 -7.70 -25.67 17.07
N GLY A 66 -7.19 -24.65 16.39
CA GLY A 66 -6.09 -24.77 15.43
C GLY A 66 -4.84 -25.40 16.05
N CYS A 67 -4.42 -24.97 17.24
CA CYS A 67 -3.30 -25.55 17.98
C CYS A 67 -3.54 -27.04 18.30
N ASN A 68 -4.72 -27.40 18.79
CA ASN A 68 -5.07 -28.79 19.07
C ASN A 68 -5.05 -29.63 17.79
N LEU A 69 -5.57 -29.09 16.68
CA LEU A 69 -5.56 -29.78 15.38
C LEU A 69 -4.14 -29.99 14.85
N ILE A 70 -3.22 -29.05 15.06
CA ILE A 70 -1.78 -29.25 14.76
C ILE A 70 -1.25 -30.40 15.59
N GLN A 71 -1.48 -30.41 16.91
CA GLN A 71 -1.00 -31.48 17.77
C GLN A 71 -1.52 -32.85 17.33
N ILE A 72 -2.83 -32.99 17.07
CA ILE A 72 -3.41 -34.25 16.58
C ILE A 72 -2.79 -34.65 15.23
N ARG A 73 -2.63 -33.69 14.30
CA ARG A 73 -2.04 -33.94 12.98
C ARG A 73 -0.62 -34.49 13.07
N GLU A 74 0.19 -33.96 13.99
CA GLU A 74 1.60 -34.36 14.14
C GLU A 74 1.79 -35.68 14.89
N HIS A 75 0.83 -36.08 15.74
CA HIS A 75 0.93 -37.31 16.53
C HIS A 75 0.25 -38.53 15.88
N GLU A 76 -0.73 -38.31 15.01
CA GLU A 76 -1.62 -39.35 14.50
C GLU A 76 -1.48 -39.57 12.99
N THR A 77 -2.00 -40.70 12.50
CA THR A 77 -2.04 -40.99 11.05
C THR A 77 -3.05 -40.08 10.33
N ASP A 78 -2.90 -39.94 9.01
CA ASP A 78 -3.87 -39.19 8.19
C ASP A 78 -5.31 -39.77 8.32
N ALA A 79 -5.44 -41.10 8.48
CA ALA A 79 -6.74 -41.76 8.65
C ALA A 79 -7.38 -41.40 10.00
N ASP A 80 -6.60 -41.45 11.08
CA ASP A 80 -7.07 -41.12 12.43
C ASP A 80 -7.37 -39.63 12.56
N PHE A 81 -6.58 -38.77 11.90
CA PHE A 81 -6.85 -37.33 11.81
C PHE A 81 -8.19 -37.06 11.11
N GLN A 82 -8.49 -37.72 9.98
CA GLN A 82 -9.79 -37.56 9.31
C GLN A 82 -10.94 -38.05 10.21
N TRP A 83 -10.74 -39.15 10.94
CA TRP A 83 -11.74 -39.62 11.91
C TRP A 83 -11.98 -38.60 13.03
N ALA A 84 -10.91 -38.02 13.59
CA ALA A 84 -10.99 -36.99 14.62
C ALA A 84 -11.75 -35.74 14.12
N LEU A 85 -11.46 -35.29 12.89
CA LEU A 85 -12.19 -34.18 12.26
C LEU A 85 -13.69 -34.45 12.14
N ASN A 86 -14.08 -35.67 11.74
CA ASN A 86 -15.49 -36.07 11.68
C ASN A 86 -16.15 -36.06 13.07
N LYS A 87 -15.43 -36.48 14.12
CA LYS A 87 -15.93 -36.45 15.50
C LYS A 87 -16.08 -35.03 16.05
N ILE A 88 -15.15 -34.14 15.73
CA ILE A 88 -15.19 -32.72 16.10
C ILE A 88 -16.28 -31.97 15.30
N GLY A 89 -16.71 -32.50 14.14
CA GLY A 89 -17.64 -31.83 13.23
C GLY A 89 -16.98 -30.73 12.41
N CYS A 90 -15.67 -30.83 12.16
CA CYS A 90 -14.89 -29.83 11.44
C CYS A 90 -14.47 -30.36 10.07
N SER A 91 -14.79 -29.62 9.00
CA SER A 91 -14.34 -30.00 7.65
C SER A 91 -12.82 -29.90 7.52
N GLY A 92 -12.20 -30.73 6.69
CA GLY A 92 -10.75 -30.66 6.43
C GLY A 92 -10.28 -29.30 5.91
N ARG A 93 -11.11 -28.56 5.17
CA ARG A 93 -10.77 -27.20 4.71
C ARG A 93 -10.77 -26.20 5.87
N THR A 94 -11.76 -26.30 6.75
CA THR A 94 -11.85 -25.45 7.95
C THR A 94 -10.69 -25.74 8.90
N ALA A 95 -10.39 -27.02 9.13
CA ALA A 95 -9.27 -27.44 9.96
C ALA A 95 -7.95 -26.84 9.50
N ARG A 96 -7.62 -26.94 8.20
CA ARG A 96 -6.41 -26.31 7.64
C ARG A 96 -6.35 -24.81 7.87
N ARG A 97 -7.47 -24.09 7.71
CA ARG A 97 -7.52 -22.64 7.96
C ARG A 97 -7.27 -22.31 9.43
N PHE A 98 -7.81 -23.09 10.36
CA PHE A 98 -7.55 -22.90 11.78
C PHE A 98 -6.11 -23.23 12.17
N MET A 99 -5.54 -24.30 11.61
CA MET A 99 -4.13 -24.63 11.82
C MET A 99 -3.22 -23.52 11.27
N GLN A 100 -3.48 -23.02 10.06
CA GLN A 100 -2.74 -21.90 9.48
C GLN A 100 -2.84 -20.65 10.35
N ALA A 101 -4.05 -20.28 10.80
CA ALA A 101 -4.25 -19.15 11.70
C ALA A 101 -3.49 -19.34 13.02
N ALA A 102 -3.54 -20.53 13.63
CA ALA A 102 -2.82 -20.84 14.87
C ALA A 102 -1.31 -20.62 14.73
N VAL A 103 -0.71 -21.02 13.62
CA VAL A 103 0.71 -20.75 13.33
C VAL A 103 0.95 -19.25 13.13
N LYS A 104 0.18 -18.63 12.24
CA LYS A 104 0.30 -17.22 11.82
C LYS A 104 0.22 -16.26 13.02
N PHE A 105 -0.78 -16.46 13.88
CA PHE A 105 -1.06 -15.55 15.00
C PHE A 105 -0.42 -16.00 16.32
N SER A 106 0.44 -17.03 16.32
CA SER A 106 1.14 -17.50 17.52
C SER A 106 1.99 -16.41 18.20
N LYS A 107 2.54 -15.48 17.40
CA LYS A 107 3.31 -14.32 17.86
C LYS A 107 2.50 -13.02 17.92
N ALA A 108 1.23 -13.07 17.50
CA ALA A 108 0.37 -11.90 17.37
C ALA A 108 -0.97 -12.11 18.09
N PRO A 109 -0.95 -12.37 19.42
CA PRO A 109 -2.14 -12.77 20.17
C PRO A 109 -3.23 -11.70 20.21
N LYS A 110 -2.89 -10.41 20.12
CA LYS A 110 -3.90 -9.31 20.18
C LYS A 110 -4.84 -9.32 18.97
N LEU A 111 -4.39 -9.84 17.83
CA LEU A 111 -5.24 -9.96 16.64
C LEU A 111 -6.35 -11.01 16.81
N ALA A 112 -6.26 -11.85 17.85
CA ALA A 112 -7.35 -12.76 18.20
C ALA A 112 -8.63 -12.04 18.60
N ASP A 113 -8.51 -10.81 19.10
CA ASP A 113 -9.60 -10.03 19.66
C ASP A 113 -10.46 -9.40 18.55
N LEU A 114 -9.93 -9.28 17.33
CA LEU A 114 -10.69 -8.86 16.14
C LEU A 114 -11.80 -9.86 15.74
N GLY A 115 -11.79 -11.06 16.33
CA GLY A 115 -12.71 -12.13 16.01
C GLY A 115 -12.34 -12.88 14.72
N LYS A 116 -12.87 -14.10 14.61
CA LYS A 116 -12.54 -15.07 13.55
C LYS A 116 -12.59 -14.48 12.14
N SER A 117 -13.66 -13.74 11.84
CA SER A 117 -13.97 -13.30 10.47
C SER A 117 -12.96 -12.28 9.93
N LYS A 118 -12.43 -11.40 10.79
CA LYS A 118 -11.41 -10.41 10.44
C LYS A 118 -10.02 -11.01 10.44
N MET A 119 -9.70 -11.82 11.43
CA MET A 119 -8.42 -12.52 11.54
C MET A 119 -8.07 -13.30 10.26
N LEU A 120 -9.03 -13.98 9.66
CA LEU A 120 -8.80 -14.77 8.45
C LEU A 120 -8.39 -13.94 7.22
N GLU A 121 -8.66 -12.63 7.21
CA GLU A 121 -8.20 -11.74 6.13
C GLU A 121 -6.68 -11.52 6.19
N PHE A 122 -6.06 -11.58 7.38
CA PHE A 122 -4.62 -11.38 7.54
C PHE A 122 -3.77 -12.61 7.19
N LEU A 123 -4.38 -13.75 6.85
CA LEU A 123 -3.63 -14.98 6.56
C LEU A 123 -2.64 -14.85 5.39
N THR A 124 -2.86 -13.88 4.51
CA THR A 124 -2.02 -13.62 3.34
C THR A 124 -1.03 -12.48 3.50
N GLU A 125 -1.00 -11.83 4.66
CA GLU A 125 -0.06 -10.74 4.94
C GLU A 125 1.27 -11.29 5.43
N ASP A 126 2.31 -10.47 5.48
CA ASP A 126 3.62 -10.91 5.95
C ASP A 126 3.63 -11.15 7.47
N ASP A 127 4.40 -12.13 7.94
CA ASP A 127 4.44 -12.47 9.37
C ASP A 127 5.07 -11.35 10.21
N ASP A 128 6.04 -10.61 9.66
CA ASP A 128 6.69 -9.49 10.33
C ASP A 128 5.75 -8.27 10.39
N GLU A 129 4.97 -8.02 9.33
CA GLU A 129 3.93 -6.97 9.32
C GLU A 129 2.84 -7.25 10.36
N ILE A 130 2.42 -8.52 10.48
CA ILE A 130 1.44 -8.96 11.48
C ILE A 130 1.99 -8.80 12.90
N ALA A 131 3.26 -9.13 13.13
CA ALA A 131 3.92 -8.92 14.42
C ALA A 131 4.02 -7.43 14.75
N ALA A 132 4.40 -6.59 13.78
CA ALA A 132 4.45 -5.13 13.96
C ALA A 132 3.08 -4.56 14.34
N LEU A 133 1.99 -4.99 13.68
CA LEU A 133 0.63 -4.58 14.01
C LEU A 133 0.24 -4.99 15.45
N ASN A 134 0.62 -6.19 15.88
CA ASN A 134 0.40 -6.65 17.26
C ASN A 134 1.14 -5.78 18.30
N ASP A 135 2.31 -5.28 17.94
CA ASP A 135 3.15 -4.47 18.84
C ASP A 135 2.77 -2.98 18.84
N GLY A 136 1.72 -2.60 18.11
CA GLY A 136 1.18 -1.24 18.05
C GLY A 136 1.62 -0.45 16.82
N GLY A 137 2.30 -1.10 15.87
CA GLY A 137 2.57 -0.55 14.54
C GLY A 137 1.34 -0.53 13.64
N THR A 138 1.56 -0.31 12.35
CA THR A 138 0.51 -0.29 11.33
C THR A 138 0.72 -1.38 10.29
N LEU A 139 -0.39 -1.82 9.69
CA LEU A 139 -0.40 -2.69 8.53
C LEU A 139 -1.35 -2.06 7.51
N ALA A 140 -0.94 -1.98 6.24
CA ALA A 140 -1.71 -1.29 5.20
C ALA A 140 -2.18 0.14 5.59
N GLY A 141 -1.36 0.84 6.39
CA GLY A 141 -1.65 2.19 6.87
C GLY A 141 -2.65 2.29 8.02
N HIS A 142 -3.03 1.18 8.64
CA HIS A 142 -4.01 1.14 9.73
C HIS A 142 -3.48 0.50 11.00
N THR A 143 -3.93 1.02 12.15
CA THR A 143 -3.64 0.46 13.48
C THR A 143 -4.61 -0.68 13.84
N LEU A 144 -4.27 -1.46 14.87
CA LEU A 144 -5.13 -2.53 15.34
C LEU A 144 -6.52 -2.02 15.81
N ASP A 145 -6.55 -0.88 16.51
CA ASP A 145 -7.78 -0.25 17.00
C ASP A 145 -8.68 0.23 15.85
N GLU A 146 -8.09 0.71 14.75
CA GLU A 146 -8.84 1.08 13.55
C GLU A 146 -9.46 -0.15 12.89
N TYR A 147 -8.72 -1.26 12.81
CA TYR A 147 -9.25 -2.53 12.31
C TYR A 147 -10.35 -3.11 13.19
N GLU A 148 -10.31 -2.85 14.50
CA GLU A 148 -11.39 -3.22 15.41
C GLU A 148 -12.69 -2.47 15.06
N ARG A 149 -12.60 -1.20 14.71
CA ARG A 149 -13.75 -0.35 14.32
C ARG A 149 -14.29 -0.65 12.92
N MET A 150 -13.46 -1.18 12.02
CA MET A 150 -13.88 -1.55 10.67
C MET A 150 -14.80 -2.77 10.65
N THR A 151 -15.65 -2.88 9.64
CA THR A 151 -16.28 -4.14 9.26
C THR A 151 -15.25 -5.05 8.57
N ARG A 152 -15.56 -6.34 8.44
CA ARG A 152 -14.72 -7.29 7.69
C ARG A 152 -14.48 -6.83 6.25
N ASN A 153 -15.49 -6.25 5.59
CA ASN A 153 -15.37 -5.85 4.19
C ASN A 153 -14.46 -4.64 4.04
N GLU A 154 -14.58 -3.66 4.93
CA GLU A 154 -13.69 -2.48 4.94
C GLU A 154 -12.23 -2.88 5.19
N LEU A 155 -11.98 -3.78 6.14
CA LEU A 155 -10.65 -4.34 6.39
C LEU A 155 -10.08 -5.01 5.14
N ARG A 156 -10.88 -5.89 4.50
CA ARG A 156 -10.47 -6.58 3.28
C ARG A 156 -10.14 -5.61 2.14
N ASP A 157 -10.95 -4.57 1.98
CA ASP A 157 -10.72 -3.55 0.97
C ASP A 157 -9.47 -2.71 1.27
N ALA A 158 -9.19 -2.41 2.54
CA ALA A 158 -7.96 -1.73 2.96
C ALA A 158 -6.71 -2.56 2.59
N LEU A 159 -6.68 -3.85 2.95
CA LEU A 159 -5.59 -4.77 2.58
C LEU A 159 -5.41 -4.85 1.05
N ARG A 160 -6.52 -4.95 0.31
CA ARG A 160 -6.47 -5.03 -1.15
C ARG A 160 -5.92 -3.75 -1.78
N LYS A 161 -6.34 -2.58 -1.30
CA LYS A 161 -5.86 -1.29 -1.80
C LYS A 161 -4.37 -1.12 -1.54
N ALA A 162 -3.89 -1.48 -0.35
CA ALA A 162 -2.46 -1.42 -0.03
C ALA A 162 -1.64 -2.35 -0.94
N LYS A 163 -2.09 -3.59 -1.16
CA LYS A 163 -1.42 -4.51 -2.10
C LYS A 163 -1.40 -4.00 -3.53
N GLN A 164 -2.50 -3.41 -3.98
CA GLN A 164 -2.57 -2.83 -5.32
C GLN A 164 -1.59 -1.68 -5.46
N LYS A 165 -1.55 -0.76 -4.48
CA LYS A 165 -0.60 0.35 -4.47
C LYS A 165 0.85 -0.16 -4.50
N ASN A 166 1.21 -1.11 -3.63
CA ASN A 166 2.56 -1.66 -3.60
C ASN A 166 2.95 -2.34 -4.93
N THR A 167 2.01 -3.02 -5.59
CA THR A 167 2.24 -3.63 -6.91
C THR A 167 2.42 -2.55 -7.99
N GLU A 168 1.57 -1.54 -8.01
CA GLU A 168 1.64 -0.43 -8.97
C GLU A 168 2.94 0.37 -8.83
N ASP A 169 3.37 0.61 -7.60
CA ASP A 169 4.65 1.28 -7.30
C ASP A 169 5.82 0.40 -7.79
N ALA A 170 5.81 -0.90 -7.49
CA ALA A 170 6.84 -1.85 -7.94
C ALA A 170 6.92 -1.94 -9.46
N GLU A 171 5.79 -2.06 -10.17
CA GLU A 171 5.73 -2.10 -11.63
C GLU A 171 6.23 -0.78 -12.24
N THR A 172 5.89 0.36 -11.62
CA THR A 172 6.37 1.68 -12.07
C THR A 172 7.89 1.80 -11.91
N HIS A 173 8.43 1.34 -10.78
CA HIS A 173 9.87 1.30 -10.54
C HIS A 173 10.59 0.35 -11.50
N GLU A 174 10.07 -0.84 -11.73
CA GLU A 174 10.65 -1.82 -12.65
C GLU A 174 10.67 -1.29 -14.08
N ARG A 175 9.57 -0.70 -14.55
CA ARG A 175 9.49 -0.06 -15.87
C ARG A 175 10.50 1.08 -16.01
N LEU A 176 10.62 1.92 -14.99
CA LEU A 176 11.59 3.02 -14.99
C LEU A 176 13.03 2.50 -15.08
N LEU A 177 13.36 1.41 -14.38
CA LEU A 177 14.68 0.78 -14.44
C LEU A 177 14.93 0.16 -15.82
N ALA A 178 13.95 -0.51 -16.40
CA ALA A 178 14.04 -1.07 -17.75
C ALA A 178 14.29 0.03 -18.81
N ASP A 179 13.54 1.14 -18.74
CA ASP A 179 13.71 2.28 -19.65
C ASP A 179 15.10 2.92 -19.50
N LYS A 180 15.59 3.07 -18.26
CA LYS A 180 16.94 3.58 -17.99
C LYS A 180 18.02 2.66 -18.55
N ASN A 181 17.92 1.35 -18.33
CA ASN A 181 18.88 0.38 -18.86
C ASN A 181 18.88 0.38 -20.39
N ALA A 182 17.71 0.37 -21.02
CA ALA A 182 17.61 0.45 -22.48
C ALA A 182 18.25 1.73 -23.04
N LYS A 183 18.12 2.87 -22.32
CA LYS A 183 18.81 4.10 -22.68
C LYS A 183 20.32 3.93 -22.56
N ILE A 184 20.84 3.41 -21.45
CA ILE A 184 22.28 3.14 -21.26
C ILE A 184 22.84 2.25 -22.36
N ASP A 185 22.18 1.14 -22.68
CA ASP A 185 22.62 0.22 -23.73
C ASP A 185 22.71 0.90 -25.11
N LYS A 186 21.71 1.73 -25.43
CA LYS A 186 21.72 2.52 -26.68
C LYS A 186 22.87 3.52 -26.70
N LEU A 187 23.12 4.17 -25.57
CA LEU A 187 24.18 5.14 -25.41
C LEU A 187 25.56 4.50 -25.56
N ASP A 188 25.77 3.29 -25.05
CA ASP A 188 26.99 2.51 -25.24
C ASP A 188 27.15 2.02 -26.68
N ALA A 189 26.07 1.56 -27.31
CA ALA A 189 26.09 1.16 -28.72
C ALA A 189 26.45 2.32 -29.66
N ASP A 190 25.91 3.53 -29.41
CA ASP A 190 26.23 4.75 -30.16
C ASP A 190 27.73 5.11 -30.02
N LEU A 191 28.30 5.01 -28.81
CA LEU A 191 29.73 5.23 -28.55
C LEU A 191 30.61 4.19 -29.26
N HIS A 192 30.23 2.91 -29.19
CA HIS A 192 30.95 1.83 -29.85
C HIS A 192 31.00 2.02 -31.37
N LYS A 193 29.88 2.40 -31.99
CA LYS A 193 29.84 2.73 -33.42
C LYS A 193 30.79 3.88 -33.72
N ALA A 194 30.67 5.01 -33.03
CA ALA A 194 31.51 6.19 -33.27
C ALA A 194 33.03 5.88 -33.22
N ARG A 195 33.43 4.93 -32.37
CA ARG A 195 34.83 4.49 -32.20
C ARG A 195 35.32 3.51 -33.27
N ASP A 196 34.46 2.92 -34.08
CA ASP A 196 34.84 1.98 -35.14
C ASP A 196 35.61 2.71 -36.26
N VAL A 197 36.94 2.53 -36.26
CA VAL A 197 37.86 3.17 -37.19
C VAL A 197 37.86 2.62 -38.62
N THR A 198 37.18 1.49 -38.84
CA THR A 198 37.13 0.84 -40.15
C THR A 198 36.18 1.54 -41.14
N ARG A 199 35.30 2.43 -40.64
CA ARG A 199 34.31 3.16 -41.45
C ARG A 199 34.89 4.48 -42.01
N PRO A 200 34.39 4.98 -43.16
CA PRO A 200 34.83 6.25 -43.76
C PRO A 200 34.72 7.45 -42.80
N TRP A 201 35.73 8.32 -42.79
CA TRP A 201 35.81 9.42 -41.84
C TRP A 201 34.66 10.45 -41.89
N PRO A 202 34.05 10.81 -43.06
CA PRO A 202 32.98 11.81 -43.08
C PRO A 202 31.72 11.32 -42.33
N SER A 203 31.34 10.06 -42.54
CA SER A 203 30.20 9.44 -41.84
C SER A 203 30.45 9.35 -40.33
N ARG A 204 31.69 9.00 -39.93
CA ARG A 204 32.06 8.94 -38.51
C ARG A 204 32.04 10.32 -37.85
N ALA A 205 32.56 11.35 -38.52
CA ALA A 205 32.55 12.72 -38.01
C ALA A 205 31.12 13.22 -37.78
N PHE A 206 30.21 12.95 -38.71
CA PHE A 206 28.78 13.27 -38.57
C PHE A 206 28.13 12.53 -37.39
N GLU A 207 28.35 11.22 -37.26
CA GLU A 207 27.81 10.43 -36.13
C GLU A 207 28.36 10.90 -34.77
N ILE A 208 29.65 11.24 -34.68
CA ILE A 208 30.27 11.79 -33.46
C ILE A 208 29.64 13.14 -33.11
N ALA A 209 29.45 14.03 -34.08
CA ALA A 209 28.81 15.33 -33.86
C ALA A 209 27.35 15.16 -33.41
N GLN A 210 26.59 14.29 -34.07
CA GLN A 210 25.20 13.98 -33.69
C GLN A 210 25.11 13.39 -32.29
N ALA A 211 26.00 12.47 -31.93
CA ALA A 211 26.08 11.91 -30.59
C ALA A 211 26.38 13.00 -29.56
N GLY A 212 27.32 13.92 -29.84
CA GLY A 212 27.63 15.07 -29.01
C GLY A 212 26.42 15.97 -28.75
N THR A 213 25.69 16.37 -29.81
CA THR A 213 24.46 17.15 -29.71
C THR A 213 23.39 16.44 -28.88
N LYS A 214 23.17 15.15 -29.11
CA LYS A 214 22.20 14.37 -28.33
C LYS A 214 22.57 14.32 -26.84
N ARG A 215 23.85 14.09 -26.51
CA ARG A 215 24.31 14.04 -25.11
C ARG A 215 24.18 15.37 -24.40
N ALA A 216 24.57 16.46 -25.05
CA ALA A 216 24.42 17.78 -24.47
C ALA A 216 22.94 18.13 -24.24
N GLY A 217 22.03 17.74 -25.14
CA GLY A 217 20.59 17.85 -24.90
C GLY A 217 20.10 17.03 -23.69
N GLU A 218 20.56 15.78 -23.54
CA GLU A 218 20.23 14.93 -22.38
C GLU A 218 20.77 15.50 -21.05
N VAL A 219 21.97 16.09 -21.06
CA VAL A 219 22.54 16.77 -19.89
C VAL A 219 21.71 17.99 -19.51
N LEU A 220 21.35 18.85 -20.47
CA LEU A 220 20.51 20.01 -20.22
C LEU A 220 19.14 19.60 -19.65
N GLN A 221 18.50 18.59 -20.23
CA GLN A 221 17.24 18.05 -19.70
C GLN A 221 17.40 17.53 -18.26
N GLY A 222 18.52 16.87 -17.94
CA GLY A 222 18.80 16.39 -16.59
C GLY A 222 18.99 17.54 -15.58
N LEU A 223 19.59 18.65 -16.00
CA LEU A 223 19.70 19.86 -15.19
C LEU A 223 18.32 20.49 -14.92
N ASP A 224 17.45 20.56 -15.93
CA ASP A 224 16.07 21.05 -15.74
C ASP A 224 15.29 20.17 -14.75
N GLN A 225 15.49 18.84 -14.79
CA GLN A 225 14.89 17.90 -13.83
C GLN A 225 15.42 18.10 -12.41
N LEU A 226 16.71 18.41 -12.24
CA LEU A 226 17.25 18.76 -10.93
C LEU A 226 16.67 20.08 -10.42
N ASP A 227 16.49 21.09 -11.28
CA ASP A 227 15.83 22.33 -10.88
C ASP A 227 14.37 22.10 -10.43
N ALA A 228 13.64 21.22 -11.11
CA ALA A 228 12.30 20.83 -10.68
C ALA A 228 12.28 20.14 -9.30
N LEU A 229 13.28 19.30 -8.99
CA LEU A 229 13.40 18.66 -7.68
C LEU A 229 13.63 19.68 -6.56
N ARG A 230 14.37 20.77 -6.83
CA ARG A 230 14.53 21.86 -5.87
C ARG A 230 13.17 22.46 -5.49
N GLU A 231 12.30 22.71 -6.47
CA GLU A 231 10.95 23.22 -6.20
C GLU A 231 10.12 22.20 -5.41
N THR A 232 10.22 20.90 -5.71
CA THR A 232 9.57 19.84 -4.92
C THR A 232 10.03 19.84 -3.46
N ILE A 233 11.35 19.85 -3.20
CA ILE A 233 11.91 19.89 -1.85
C ILE A 233 11.36 21.08 -1.04
N LEU A 234 11.20 22.24 -1.68
CA LEU A 234 10.72 23.45 -1.02
C LEU A 234 9.20 23.48 -0.78
N THR A 235 8.43 22.70 -1.55
CA THR A 235 6.96 22.75 -1.56
C THR A 235 6.30 21.51 -0.97
N GLU A 236 7.08 20.46 -0.66
CA GLU A 236 6.57 19.20 -0.10
C GLU A 236 5.87 19.43 1.26
N PRO A 237 4.64 18.90 1.44
CA PRO A 237 3.89 19.04 2.68
C PRO A 237 4.36 18.02 3.72
N PHE A 238 5.26 18.43 4.61
CA PHE A 238 5.66 17.65 5.79
C PHE A 238 4.77 17.97 7.01
N GLU A 239 4.62 17.01 7.92
CA GLU A 239 4.08 17.27 9.26
C GLU A 239 5.03 18.23 10.02
N ASP A 240 4.47 19.20 10.75
CA ASP A 240 5.22 20.35 11.27
C ASP A 240 6.38 19.96 12.22
N ASP A 241 6.26 18.83 12.91
CA ASP A 241 7.23 18.39 13.91
C ASP A 241 8.57 17.89 13.31
N ASP A 242 8.58 17.45 12.03
CA ASP A 242 9.77 16.89 11.35
C ASP A 242 10.18 17.63 10.07
N ARG A 243 9.51 18.73 9.73
CA ARG A 243 9.68 19.45 8.46
C ARG A 243 11.11 19.94 8.20
N GLU A 244 11.74 20.56 9.19
CA GLU A 244 13.09 21.13 9.04
C GLU A 244 14.12 20.03 8.82
N SER A 245 14.06 18.95 9.61
CA SER A 245 14.91 17.77 9.50
C SER A 245 14.74 17.07 8.14
N ALA A 246 13.51 16.95 7.64
CA ALA A 246 13.22 16.35 6.33
C ALA A 246 13.79 17.19 5.18
N ILE A 247 13.61 18.52 5.24
CA ILE A 247 14.19 19.45 4.26
C ILE A 247 15.71 19.38 4.28
N GLU A 248 16.34 19.39 5.46
CA GLU A 248 17.80 19.30 5.60
C GLU A 248 18.33 18.00 4.96
N ALA A 249 17.73 16.85 5.26
CA ALA A 249 18.13 15.56 4.71
C ALA A 249 18.11 15.54 3.17
N MET A 250 17.08 16.11 2.55
CA MET A 250 16.99 16.18 1.08
C MET A 250 17.93 17.23 0.49
N ALA A 251 18.02 18.42 1.12
CA ALA A 251 18.80 19.54 0.63
C ALA A 251 20.30 19.24 0.61
N VAL A 252 20.81 18.48 1.60
CA VAL A 252 22.22 18.05 1.63
C VAL A 252 22.56 17.18 0.42
N VAL A 253 21.72 16.19 0.10
CA VAL A 253 21.93 15.30 -1.05
C VAL A 253 21.82 16.07 -2.36
N TYR A 254 20.83 16.96 -2.47
CA TYR A 254 20.67 17.82 -3.64
C TYR A 254 21.89 18.72 -3.86
N TYR A 255 22.37 19.37 -2.79
CA TYR A 255 23.52 20.26 -2.85
C TYR A 255 24.78 19.52 -3.31
N ASP A 256 25.08 18.36 -2.72
CA ASP A 256 26.23 17.54 -3.10
C ASP A 256 26.15 17.11 -4.58
N ALA A 257 24.98 16.66 -5.04
CA ALA A 257 24.78 16.29 -6.44
C ALA A 257 25.07 17.46 -7.41
N VAL A 258 24.60 18.67 -7.08
CA VAL A 258 24.90 19.87 -7.88
C VAL A 258 26.40 20.19 -7.86
N GLN A 259 27.07 20.10 -6.71
CA GLN A 259 28.52 20.34 -6.62
C GLN A 259 29.32 19.35 -7.47
N GLN A 260 28.98 18.06 -7.44
CA GLN A 260 29.64 17.05 -8.27
C GLN A 260 29.46 17.33 -9.77
N ILE A 261 28.27 17.77 -10.18
CA ILE A 261 28.00 18.14 -11.58
C ILE A 261 28.82 19.35 -12.01
N VAL A 262 28.87 20.40 -11.18
CA VAL A 262 29.67 21.60 -11.46
C VAL A 262 31.14 21.24 -11.61
N ALA A 263 31.71 20.48 -10.66
CA ALA A 263 33.09 20.04 -10.73
C ALA A 263 33.37 19.26 -12.03
N LYS A 264 32.45 18.38 -12.44
CA LYS A 264 32.63 17.62 -13.68
C LYS A 264 32.50 18.47 -14.94
N ALA A 265 31.62 19.46 -14.94
CA ALA A 265 31.46 20.41 -16.03
C ALA A 265 32.69 21.31 -16.18
N GLU A 266 33.31 21.73 -15.06
CA GLU A 266 34.56 22.48 -15.05
C GLU A 266 35.72 21.67 -15.65
N GLU A 267 35.90 20.41 -15.23
CA GLU A 267 36.88 19.50 -15.83
C GLU A 267 36.71 19.36 -17.35
N LEU A 268 35.47 19.17 -17.79
CA LEU A 268 35.15 19.05 -19.22
C LEU A 268 35.40 20.36 -19.96
N GLY A 269 35.09 21.50 -19.35
CA GLY A 269 35.32 22.83 -19.89
C GLY A 269 36.81 23.11 -20.11
N VAL A 270 37.65 22.77 -19.13
CA VAL A 270 39.12 22.88 -19.26
C VAL A 270 39.63 22.02 -20.42
N SER A 271 39.24 20.74 -20.47
CA SER A 271 39.65 19.84 -21.55
C SER A 271 39.18 20.32 -22.93
N CYS A 272 37.97 20.89 -23.02
CA CYS A 272 37.45 21.47 -24.25
C CYS A 272 38.27 22.68 -24.71
N GLU A 273 38.62 23.59 -23.80
CA GLU A 273 39.42 24.78 -24.14
C GLU A 273 40.85 24.38 -24.55
N GLU A 274 41.46 23.40 -23.88
CA GLU A 274 42.80 22.89 -24.22
C GLU A 274 42.87 22.30 -25.63
N VAL A 275 41.87 21.50 -26.02
CA VAL A 275 41.90 20.72 -27.26
C VAL A 275 41.21 21.46 -28.43
N PHE A 276 40.14 22.21 -28.15
CA PHE A 276 39.24 22.74 -29.17
C PHE A 276 39.11 24.27 -29.19
N SER A 277 39.90 25.03 -28.42
CA SER A 277 39.86 26.50 -28.41
C SER A 277 39.94 27.15 -29.80
N GLY A 278 40.72 26.57 -30.73
CA GLY A 278 40.84 27.05 -32.11
C GLY A 278 39.52 27.00 -32.91
N TYR A 279 38.56 26.18 -32.51
CA TYR A 279 37.25 26.03 -33.17
C TYR A 279 36.16 26.93 -32.57
N LYS A 280 36.44 27.61 -31.46
CA LYS A 280 35.50 28.50 -30.75
C LYS A 280 34.80 29.53 -31.64
N PRO A 281 35.48 30.21 -32.60
CA PRO A 281 34.82 31.17 -33.50
C PRO A 281 33.81 30.53 -34.47
N ALA A 282 33.91 29.22 -34.72
CA ALA A 282 33.05 28.48 -35.63
C ALA A 282 31.97 27.66 -34.91
N ALA A 283 31.94 27.68 -33.57
CA ALA A 283 30.96 26.93 -32.78
C ALA A 283 29.53 27.44 -33.06
N ARG A 284 28.59 26.49 -33.20
CA ARG A 284 27.18 26.76 -33.50
C ARG A 284 26.29 26.34 -32.31
N PRO A 285 25.10 26.96 -32.15
CA PRO A 285 24.12 26.52 -31.17
C PRO A 285 23.75 25.04 -31.37
N LEU A 286 23.45 24.36 -30.27
CA LEU A 286 23.15 22.92 -30.24
C LEU A 286 21.92 22.54 -31.09
N MET A 287 20.98 23.48 -31.28
CA MET A 287 19.79 23.35 -32.10
C MET A 287 19.80 24.41 -33.21
N ASP A 288 20.73 24.27 -34.14
CA ASP A 288 20.73 25.02 -35.40
C ASP A 288 20.43 24.04 -36.56
N VAL A 289 19.17 23.99 -36.98
CA VAL A 289 18.65 23.06 -38.00
C VAL A 289 19.12 23.46 -39.41
N ASP A 290 19.62 24.69 -39.59
CA ASP A 290 20.01 25.25 -40.88
C ASP A 290 21.52 25.16 -41.16
N ALA A 291 22.35 24.81 -40.16
CA ALA A 291 23.80 24.79 -40.28
C ALA A 291 24.39 23.70 -41.21
N PHE A 292 23.60 22.71 -41.64
CA PHE A 292 24.06 21.61 -42.52
C PHE A 292 23.74 21.82 -44.01
N ARG A 293 23.16 22.96 -44.41
CA ARG A 293 22.67 23.16 -45.79
C ARG A 293 23.66 23.77 -46.78
N ASP A 294 24.75 24.42 -46.35
CA ASP A 294 25.51 25.30 -47.26
C ASP A 294 26.90 24.82 -47.73
N ASP A 295 27.45 23.70 -47.25
CA ASP A 295 28.79 23.24 -47.69
C ASP A 295 28.79 22.09 -48.72
N ALA A 296 27.63 21.74 -49.30
CA ALA A 296 27.56 20.86 -50.48
C ALA A 296 27.67 21.65 -51.81
N GLY A 297 28.09 22.92 -51.75
CA GLY A 297 28.19 23.84 -52.87
C GLY A 297 29.62 24.19 -53.24
N GLY A 298 30.44 23.21 -53.61
CA GLY A 298 31.65 23.47 -54.38
C GLY A 298 32.87 22.63 -53.99
N VAL A 299 33.10 21.54 -54.71
CA VAL A 299 34.27 21.35 -55.60
C VAL A 299 33.92 20.25 -56.62
N ALA A 300 33.96 20.63 -57.90
CA ALA A 300 33.87 19.85 -59.15
C ALA A 300 32.53 19.16 -59.49
#